data_AF-A0A7L1CGH5-F1
#
_entry.id   AF-A0A7L1CGH5-F1
#
_cell.length_a   1.000
_cell.length_b   1.000
_cell.length_c   1.000
_cell.angle_alpha   90.00
_cell.angle_beta   90.00
_cell.angle_gamma   90.00
#
_symmetry.space_group_name_H-M   'P 1'
#
loop_
_entity.id
_entity.type
_entity.pdbx_description
1 polymer ?
#
loop_
_entity_poly.entity_id
_entity_poly.type
_entity_poly.pdbx_seq_one_letter_code
_entity_poly.pdbx_strand_id
1 'polypeptide(L)' 'GEDGEEIACTQNGQMYLNRDIWKPSPCQICVCDNGAILCDEIQCQDQLECENPQVPPGECCSVCPHTSRDFDPTIGK' A
#
# COMPACT_ATOMS: atom_id res chain seq x y z
N GLY A 1 36.94 -3.56 7.08
CA GLY A 1 35.84 -4.50 6.88
C GLY A 1 34.75 -4.03 7.79
N GLU A 2 33.89 -3.17 7.27
CA GLU A 2 32.73 -2.66 8.00
C GLU A 2 31.54 -3.45 7.48
N ASP A 3 31.47 -4.72 7.88
CA ASP A 3 30.21 -5.46 7.83
C ASP A 3 29.33 -4.80 8.89
N GLY A 4 28.60 -3.77 8.47
CA GLY A 4 27.54 -3.19 9.29
C GLY A 4 26.60 -4.31 9.66
N GLU A 5 26.47 -4.57 10.97
CA GLU A 5 25.60 -5.62 11.48
C GLU A 5 24.18 -5.33 10.98
N GLU A 6 23.73 -6.10 10.01
CA GLU A 6 22.40 -5.94 9.43
C GLU A 6 21.38 -6.52 10.43
N ILE A 7 20.85 -5.66 11.29
CA ILE A 7 19.94 -6.09 12.37
C ILE A 7 18.53 -6.30 11.82
N ALA A 8 17.99 -7.50 12.06
CA ALA A 8 16.63 -7.87 11.71
C ALA A 8 15.60 -7.30 12.70
N CYS A 9 14.38 -7.07 12.22
CA CYS A 9 13.23 -6.64 13.00
C CYS A 9 12.32 -7.82 13.35
N THR A 10 11.56 -7.71 14.44
CA THR A 10 10.52 -8.69 14.79
C THR A 10 9.20 -7.99 15.09
N GLN A 11 8.14 -8.32 14.35
CA GLN A 11 6.80 -7.78 14.55
C GLN A 11 5.78 -8.92 14.53
N ASN A 12 4.86 -8.95 15.50
CA ASN A 12 3.78 -9.95 15.59
C ASN A 12 4.26 -11.42 15.49
N GLY A 13 5.48 -11.71 15.98
CA GLY A 13 6.08 -13.04 15.92
C GLY A 13 6.71 -13.41 14.57
N GLN A 14 6.72 -12.50 13.59
CA GLN A 14 7.43 -12.65 12.32
C GLN A 14 8.74 -11.85 12.33
N MET A 15 9.78 -12.43 11.73
CA MET A 15 11.08 -11.79 11.56
C MET A 15 11.17 -11.18 10.15
N TYR A 16 11.74 -9.99 10.07
CA TYR A 16 11.96 -9.23 8.85
C TYR A 16 13.44 -8.81 8.79
N LEU A 17 14.10 -9.06 7.66
CA LEU A 17 15.47 -8.63 7.42
C LEU A 17 15.52 -7.10 7.27
N ASN A 18 16.72 -6.52 7.40
CA ASN A 18 16.87 -5.10 7.13
C ASN A 18 16.43 -4.78 5.71
N ARG A 19 15.76 -3.63 5.55
CA ARG A 19 15.14 -3.15 4.32
C ARG A 19 13.97 -3.99 3.82
N ASP A 20 13.56 -5.04 4.54
CA ASP A 20 12.29 -5.70 4.25
C ASP A 20 11.15 -4.69 4.41
N ILE A 21 10.23 -4.75 3.45
CA ILE A 21 9.01 -3.95 3.44
C ILE A 21 7.83 -4.91 3.51
N TRP A 22 6.90 -4.66 4.42
CA TRP A 22 5.69 -5.48 4.57
C TRP A 22 4.47 -4.63 4.87
N LYS A 23 3.29 -5.21 4.60
CA LYS A 23 1.98 -4.60 4.87
C LYS A 23 1.26 -5.39 5.97
N PRO A 24 1.34 -4.99 7.25
CA PRO A 24 0.62 -5.68 8.33
C PRO A 24 -0.90 -5.48 8.23
N SER A 25 -1.36 -4.44 7.53
CA SER A 25 -2.75 -4.20 7.18
C SER A 25 -2.86 -3.56 5.79
N PRO A 26 -4.05 -3.54 5.15
CA PRO A 26 -4.22 -2.91 3.83
C PRO A 26 -3.75 -1.45 3.79
N CYS A 27 -3.92 -0.73 4.90
CA CYS A 27 -3.65 0.70 5.08
C CYS A 27 -2.35 1.04 5.80
N GLN A 28 -1.50 0.06 6.09
CA GLN A 28 -0.23 0.30 6.77
C GLN A 28 0.90 -0.36 6.01
N ILE A 29 2.01 0.35 5.89
CA ILE A 29 3.25 -0.16 5.32
C ILE A 29 4.36 0.03 6.34
N CYS A 30 5.16 -1.00 6.54
CA CYS A 30 6.29 -0.96 7.46
C CYS A 30 7.57 -1.35 6.73
N VAL A 31 8.69 -0.79 7.18
CA VAL A 31 10.03 -1.14 6.75
C VAL A 31 10.89 -1.43 7.98
N CYS A 32 11.77 -2.42 7.86
CA CYS A 32 12.81 -2.65 8.84
C CYS A 32 14.03 -1.81 8.47
N ASP A 33 14.45 -0.90 9.34
CA ASP A 33 15.66 -0.11 9.18
C ASP A 33 16.62 -0.45 10.32
N ASN A 34 17.56 -1.37 10.04
CA ASN A 34 18.60 -1.83 10.96
C ASN A 34 18.09 -2.13 12.39
N GLY A 35 17.02 -2.94 12.49
CA GLY A 35 16.41 -3.35 13.75
C GLY A 35 15.30 -2.42 14.25
N ALA A 36 15.12 -1.24 13.65
CA ALA A 36 13.99 -0.36 13.92
C ALA A 36 12.84 -0.62 12.93
N ILE A 37 11.62 -0.77 13.44
CA ILE A 37 10.43 -0.87 12.59
C ILE A 37 9.87 0.53 12.38
N LEU A 38 9.86 0.99 11.14
CA LEU A 38 9.27 2.27 10.75
C LEU A 38 7.99 1.97 9.96
N CYS A 39 6.84 2.46 10.43
CA CYS A 39 5.57 2.26 9.77
C CYS A 39 4.94 3.59 9.37
N ASP A 40 4.28 3.59 8.22
CA ASP A 40 3.49 4.71 7.71
C ASP A 40 2.06 4.26 7.39
N GLU A 41 1.13 5.21 7.49
CA GLU A 41 -0.30 4.98 7.25
C GLU A 41 -0.70 5.54 5.88
N ILE A 42 -1.31 4.68 5.06
CA ILE A 42 -1.81 5.07 3.74
C ILE A 42 -3.00 6.01 3.94
N GLN A 43 -2.81 7.26 3.51
CA GLN A 43 -3.88 8.24 3.44
C GLN A 43 -4.60 8.13 2.10
N CYS A 44 -5.90 7.92 2.14
CA CYS A 44 -6.74 7.86 0.95
C CYS A 44 -7.19 9.25 0.51
N GLN A 45 -7.57 9.37 -0.76
CA GLN A 45 -8.15 10.62 -1.26
C GLN A 45 -9.55 10.81 -0.67
N ASP A 46 -9.77 11.92 0.06
CA ASP A 46 -11.00 12.18 0.81
C ASP A 46 -12.26 12.36 -0.06
N GLN A 47 -12.09 12.67 -1.34
CA GLN A 47 -13.20 12.97 -2.25
C GLN A 47 -13.00 12.25 -3.59
N LEU A 48 -13.63 11.07 -3.72
CA LEU A 48 -13.87 10.43 -5.00
C LEU A 48 -15.23 10.90 -5.52
N GLU A 49 -15.23 11.68 -6.59
CA GLU A 49 -16.45 12.14 -7.25
C GLU A 49 -17.02 11.06 -8.19
N CYS A 50 -17.46 9.92 -7.63
CA CYS A 50 -18.07 8.85 -8.42
C CYS A 50 -19.24 8.16 -7.73
N GLU A 51 -20.12 7.59 -8.54
CA GLU A 51 -21.25 6.82 -8.07
C GLU A 51 -20.76 5.44 -7.60
N ASN A 52 -20.89 5.17 -6.30
CA ASN A 52 -20.53 3.91 -5.65
C ASN A 52 -19.02 3.56 -5.64
N PRO A 53 -18.17 4.31 -4.90
CA PRO A 53 -16.78 3.92 -4.68
C PRO A 53 -16.70 2.56 -3.94
N GLN A 54 -15.77 1.70 -4.32
CA GLN A 54 -15.60 0.35 -3.77
C GLN A 54 -14.16 0.12 -3.31
N VAL A 55 -13.95 -0.53 -2.17
CA VAL A 55 -12.61 -0.93 -1.69
C VAL A 55 -12.31 -2.34 -2.18
N PRO A 56 -11.32 -2.54 -3.08
CA PRO A 56 -10.96 -3.88 -3.53
C PRO A 56 -10.41 -4.74 -2.37
N PRO A 57 -10.57 -6.07 -2.42
CA PRO A 57 -10.01 -6.96 -1.40
C PRO A 57 -8.48 -6.79 -1.30
N GLY A 58 -7.98 -6.47 -0.10
CA GLY A 58 -6.55 -6.27 0.15
C GLY A 58 -6.04 -4.85 -0.06
N GLU A 59 -6.88 -3.94 -0.56
CA GLU A 59 -6.53 -2.52 -0.74
C GLU A 59 -7.01 -1.67 0.43
N CYS A 60 -6.30 -0.56 0.67
CA CYS A 60 -6.70 0.42 1.67
C CYS A 60 -7.81 1.33 1.15
N CYS A 61 -7.61 1.85 -0.06
CA CYS A 61 -8.41 2.95 -0.57
C CYS A 61 -9.49 2.45 -1.53
N SER A 62 -10.61 3.16 -1.51
CA SER A 62 -11.66 2.93 -2.47
C SER A 62 -11.23 3.41 -3.85
N VAL A 63 -11.75 2.74 -4.87
CA VAL A 63 -11.60 3.09 -6.28
C VAL A 63 -12.98 3.30 -6.87
N CYS A 64 -13.05 4.18 -7.87
CA CYS A 64 -14.25 4.32 -8.66
C CYS A 64 -14.33 3.14 -9.64
N PRO A 65 -15.44 2.38 -9.65
CA PRO A 65 -15.65 1.41 -10.72
C PRO A 65 -15.63 2.20 -12.03
N HIS A 66 -14.76 1.81 -12.98
CA HIS A 66 -14.72 2.44 -14.30
C HIS A 66 -16.11 2.32 -14.93
N THR A 67 -16.94 3.36 -14.81
CA THR A 67 -18.09 3.50 -15.69
C THR A 67 -17.49 3.68 -17.08
N SER A 68 -17.86 2.81 -18.01
CA SER A 68 -17.46 2.77 -19.41
C SER A 68 -17.63 4.11 -20.15
N ARG A 69 -16.80 5.11 -19.82
CA ARG A 69 -16.67 6.41 -20.49
C ARG A 69 -15.27 6.65 -21.04
N ASP A 70 -14.36 5.69 -20.87
CA ASP A 70 -13.05 5.69 -21.52
C ASP A 70 -12.97 4.73 -22.74
N PHE A 71 -14.01 3.92 -22.95
CA PHE A 71 -14.25 3.20 -24.20
C PHE A 71 -15.58 3.65 -24.80
N ASP A 72 -15.68 4.92 -25.18
CA ASP A 72 -16.65 5.34 -26.17
C ASP A 72 -15.96 5.31 -27.55
N PRO A 73 -16.04 4.20 -28.33
CA PRO A 73 -15.57 4.18 -29.72
C PRO A 73 -16.41 5.09 -30.65
N THR A 74 -17.29 5.92 -30.10
CA THR A 74 -18.17 6.85 -30.82
C THR A 74 -17.57 8.26 -30.91
N ILE A 75 -16.53 8.61 -30.14
CA ILE A 75 -15.71 9.82 -30.37
C ILE A 75 -14.67 9.49 -31.44
N GLY A 76 -15.12 9.42 -32.68
CA GLY A 76 -14.27 9.22 -33.85
C GLY A 76 -15.02 8.72 -35.08
N LYS A 77 -16.14 9.35 -35.43
CA LYS A 77 -16.61 9.36 -36.83
C LYS A 77 -16.25 10.68 -37.49
#